data_AF-A0A8S4SE12-F1
#
_entry.id   AF-A0A8S4SE12-F1
#
_cell.length_a   1.000
_cell.length_b   1.000
_cell.length_c   1.000
_cell.angle_alpha   90.00
_cell.angle_beta   90.00
_cell.angle_gamma   90.00
#
_symmetry.space_group_name_H-M   'P 1'
#
loop_
_entity.id
_entity.type
_entity.pdbx_description
1 polymer ?
#
loop_
_entity_poly.entity_id
_entity_poly.type
_entity_poly.pdbx_seq_one_letter_code
_entity_poly.pdbx_strand_id
1 'polypeptide(L)'
;MVKTHRTNKTKKFSAHKLGLTEKRQEKRLQSSADTSDYRCINDQISKSQTYDLQRFNTEKIKVAKNPRAKLTRRYPGYLYEISMALKQLKNSKAG
;
A
#
# COMPACT_ATOMS: atom_id res chain seq x y z
N MET A 1 4.62 -8.01 26.97
CA MET A 1 3.66 -7.64 25.90
C MET A 1 4.41 -7.31 24.62
N VAL A 2 4.30 -8.15 23.59
CA VAL A 2 4.91 -7.90 22.28
C VAL A 2 4.05 -6.86 21.55
N LYS A 3 4.58 -5.65 21.32
CA LYS A 3 3.93 -4.65 20.48
C LYS A 3 3.95 -5.15 19.04
N THR A 4 2.83 -5.66 18.55
CA THR A 4 2.65 -6.00 17.14
C THR A 4 2.65 -4.71 16.33
N HIS A 5 3.74 -4.46 15.60
CA HIS A 5 3.78 -3.40 14.60
C HIS A 5 2.78 -3.77 13.49
N ARG A 6 1.58 -3.17 13.53
CA ARG A 6 0.65 -3.15 12.40
C ARG A 6 1.40 -2.59 11.21
N THR A 7 1.82 -3.46 10.30
CA THR A 7 2.37 -3.00 9.03
C THR A 7 1.24 -2.30 8.29
N ASN A 8 1.38 -0.99 8.08
CA ASN A 8 0.52 -0.23 7.17
C ASN A 8 0.73 -0.79 5.76
N LYS A 9 0.03 -1.88 5.42
CA LYS A 9 0.04 -2.43 4.08
C LYS A 9 -0.55 -1.37 3.17
N THR A 10 0.22 -0.97 2.17
CA THR A 10 -0.29 -0.09 1.12
C THR A 10 -1.50 -0.76 0.48
N LYS A 11 -2.68 -0.13 0.61
CA LYS A 11 -3.90 -0.60 -0.05
C LYS A 11 -3.73 -0.44 -1.56
N LYS A 12 -4.20 -1.42 -2.31
CA LYS A 12 -4.08 -1.46 -3.78
C LYS A 12 -5.03 -0.48 -4.47
N PHE A 13 -6.17 -0.19 -3.86
CA PHE A 13 -7.16 0.77 -4.37
C PHE A 13 -7.41 1.87 -3.35
N SER A 14 -7.62 3.08 -3.84
CA SER A 14 -7.96 4.27 -3.06
C SER A 14 -9.41 4.20 -2.55
N ALA A 15 -9.69 4.95 -1.48
CA ALA A 15 -11.06 5.12 -0.99
C ALA A 15 -11.98 5.72 -2.06
N HIS A 16 -11.44 6.59 -2.91
CA HIS A 16 -12.15 7.18 -4.04
C HIS A 16 -12.67 6.12 -5.01
N LYS A 17 -11.81 5.19 -5.47
CA LYS A 17 -12.22 4.10 -6.36
C LYS A 17 -13.30 3.24 -5.71
N LEU A 18 -13.17 2.95 -4.42
CA LEU A 18 -14.14 2.13 -3.68
C LEU A 18 -15.52 2.81 -3.64
N GLY A 19 -15.56 4.10 -3.31
CA GLY A 19 -16.80 4.87 -3.31
C GLY A 19 -17.44 4.96 -4.71
N LEU A 20 -16.65 5.05 -5.78
CA LEU A 20 -17.20 5.00 -7.14
C LEU A 20 -17.81 3.63 -7.46
N THR A 21 -17.20 2.54 -7.02
CA THR A 21 -17.77 1.21 -7.23
C THR A 21 -19.06 0.99 -6.45
N GLU A 22 -19.18 1.54 -5.25
CA GLU A 22 -20.41 1.54 -4.45
C GLU A 22 -21.51 2.33 -5.17
N LYS A 23 -21.22 3.57 -5.60
CA LYS A 23 -22.15 4.38 -6.42
C LYS A 23 -22.62 3.65 -7.69
N ARG A 24 -21.72 2.92 -8.35
CA ARG A 24 -22.08 2.11 -9.52
C ARG A 24 -23.05 0.98 -9.17
N GLN A 25 -22.88 0.33 -8.01
CA GLN A 25 -23.76 -0.75 -7.55
C GLN A 25 -25.16 -0.25 -7.19
N GLU A 26 -25.26 0.98 -6.68
CA GLU A 26 -26.53 1.62 -6.33
C GLU A 26 -27.34 2.07 -7.55
N LYS A 27 -26.68 2.32 -8.68
CA LYS A 27 -27.35 2.77 -9.92
C LYS A 27 -28.16 1.65 -10.56
N ARG A 28 -29.48 1.83 -10.59
CA ARG A 28 -30.42 1.04 -11.40
C ARG A 28 -30.63 1.72 -12.75
N LEU A 29 -30.49 0.98 -13.84
CA LEU A 29 -30.59 1.49 -15.21
C LEU A 29 -32.06 1.51 -15.67
N GLN A 30 -32.83 2.49 -15.18
CA GLN A 30 -34.27 2.59 -15.49
C GLN A 30 -34.56 3.62 -16.58
N SER A 31 -33.65 4.59 -16.81
CA SER A 31 -33.76 5.61 -17.85
C SER A 31 -32.49 5.74 -18.71
N SER A 32 -32.62 6.45 -19.83
CA SER A 32 -31.48 6.81 -20.69
C SER A 32 -30.49 7.74 -19.97
N ALA A 33 -30.98 8.62 -19.09
CA ALA A 33 -30.14 9.46 -18.23
C ALA A 33 -29.32 8.62 -17.25
N ASP A 34 -29.92 7.60 -16.62
CA ASP A 34 -29.21 6.66 -15.74
C ASP A 34 -28.10 5.91 -16.47
N THR A 35 -28.30 5.63 -17.76
CA THR A 35 -27.30 4.98 -18.60
C THR A 35 -26.09 5.89 -18.86
N SER A 36 -26.32 7.19 -19.04
CA SER A 36 -25.24 8.18 -19.18
C SER A 36 -24.42 8.30 -17.90
N ASP A 37 -25.09 8.45 -16.76
CA ASP A 37 -24.46 8.51 -15.44
C ASP A 37 -23.63 7.26 -15.15
N TYR A 38 -24.18 6.08 -15.47
CA TYR A 38 -23.48 4.82 -15.29
C TYR A 38 -22.20 4.76 -16.12
N ARG A 39 -22.22 5.21 -17.39
CA ARG A 39 -21.04 5.29 -18.25
C ARG A 39 -19.99 6.22 -17.64
N CYS A 40 -20.39 7.40 -17.19
CA CYS A 40 -19.51 8.37 -16.54
C CYS A 40 -18.83 7.77 -15.29
N ILE A 41 -19.59 7.11 -14.42
CA ILE A 41 -19.05 6.44 -13.23
C ILE A 41 -18.07 5.32 -13.64
N ASN A 42 -18.39 4.53 -14.66
CA ASN A 42 -17.52 3.43 -15.11
C ASN A 42 -16.19 3.94 -15.73
N ASP A 43 -16.23 5.08 -16.43
CA ASP A 43 -15.03 5.75 -16.94
C ASP A 43 -14.16 6.27 -15.79
N GLN A 44 -14.78 6.89 -14.78
CA GLN A 44 -14.07 7.34 -13.58
C GLN A 44 -13.44 6.19 -12.80
N ILE A 45 -14.13 5.06 -12.67
CA ILE A 45 -13.58 3.83 -12.06
C ILE A 45 -12.36 3.36 -12.84
N SER A 46 -12.44 3.31 -14.17
CA SER A 46 -11.35 2.83 -15.02
C SER A 46 -10.11 3.72 -14.92
N LYS A 47 -10.31 5.05 -14.95
CA LYS A 47 -9.24 6.03 -14.72
C LYS A 47 -8.62 5.85 -13.33
N SER A 48 -9.44 5.85 -12.28
CA SER A 48 -8.97 5.72 -10.90
C SER A 48 -8.23 4.40 -10.66
N GLN A 49 -8.72 3.29 -11.23
CA GLN A 49 -8.07 1.99 -11.15
C GLN A 49 -6.69 1.99 -11.81
N THR A 50 -6.56 2.64 -12.96
CA THR A 50 -5.28 2.74 -13.68
C THR A 50 -4.25 3.49 -12.84
N TYR A 51 -4.61 4.65 -12.31
CA TYR A 51 -3.74 5.44 -11.43
C TYR A 51 -3.36 4.69 -10.14
N ASP A 52 -4.34 4.05 -9.49
CA ASP A 52 -4.12 3.30 -8.25
C ASP A 52 -3.13 2.14 -8.47
N LEU A 53 -3.27 1.41 -9.58
CA LEU A 53 -2.36 0.32 -9.94
C LEU A 53 -0.94 0.81 -10.24
N GLN A 54 -0.81 1.89 -11.01
CA GLN A 54 0.49 2.49 -11.32
C GLN A 54 1.20 2.96 -10.03
N ARG A 55 0.47 3.66 -9.16
CA ARG A 55 0.99 4.11 -7.86
C ARG A 55 1.40 2.93 -6.99
N PHE A 56 0.53 1.92 -6.86
CA PHE A 56 0.81 0.74 -6.05
C PHE A 56 2.05 -0.01 -6.56
N ASN A 57 2.16 -0.23 -7.87
CA ASN A 57 3.32 -0.90 -8.46
C ASN A 57 4.60 -0.09 -8.26
N THR A 58 4.55 1.23 -8.42
CA THR A 58 5.67 2.13 -8.18
C THR A 58 6.16 2.03 -6.73
N GLU A 59 5.24 2.05 -5.76
CA GLU A 59 5.58 1.89 -4.34
C GLU A 59 6.15 0.50 -4.04
N LYS A 60 5.61 -0.56 -4.65
CA LYS A 60 6.17 -1.91 -4.52
C LYS A 60 7.58 -2.01 -5.08
N ILE A 61 7.86 -1.38 -6.21
CA ILE A 61 9.20 -1.34 -6.79
C ILE A 61 10.16 -0.54 -5.89
N LYS A 62 9.74 0.62 -5.35
CA LYS A 62 10.55 1.40 -4.40
C LYS A 62 10.92 0.57 -3.18
N VAL A 63 9.94 -0.13 -2.58
CA VAL A 63 10.18 -1.02 -1.44
C VAL A 63 11.11 -2.18 -1.82
N ALA A 64 10.92 -2.80 -2.99
CA ALA A 64 11.77 -3.89 -3.45
C ALA A 64 13.20 -3.45 -3.78
N LYS A 65 13.40 -2.22 -4.26
CA LYS A 65 14.71 -1.62 -4.51
C LYS A 65 15.39 -1.16 -3.22
N ASN A 66 14.65 -0.97 -2.13
CA ASN A 66 15.23 -0.56 -0.85
C ASN A 66 16.19 -1.64 -0.31
N PRO A 67 17.49 -1.35 -0.18
CA PRO A 67 18.49 -2.33 0.26
C PRO A 67 18.20 -2.84 1.68
N ARG A 68 17.64 -2.02 2.57
CA ARG A 68 17.21 -2.46 3.92
C ARG A 68 16.09 -3.50 3.84
N ALA A 69 15.14 -3.32 2.92
CA ALA A 69 14.06 -4.28 2.71
C ALA A 69 14.55 -5.61 2.11
N LYS A 70 15.59 -5.56 1.27
CA LYS A 70 16.25 -6.78 0.76
C LYS A 70 16.97 -7.53 1.88
N LEU A 71 17.69 -6.82 2.74
CA LEU A 71 18.40 -7.40 3.88
C LEU A 71 17.43 -8.05 4.89
N THR A 72 16.34 -7.35 5.27
CA THR A 72 15.34 -7.91 6.19
C THR A 72 14.64 -9.15 5.63
N ARG A 73 14.45 -9.23 4.30
CA ARG A 73 13.83 -10.40 3.66
C ARG A 73 14.79 -11.58 3.55
N ARG A 74 16.09 -11.34 3.36
CA ARG A 74 17.12 -12.39 3.20
C ARG A 74 17.58 -12.98 4.53
N TYR A 75 17.64 -12.16 5.59
CA TYR A 75 18.09 -12.57 6.92
C TYR A 75 17.08 -12.13 7.99
N PRO A 76 15.89 -12.76 8.04
CA PRO A 76 14.94 -12.51 9.11
C PRO A 76 15.54 -12.99 10.45
N GLY A 77 15.75 -12.09 11.41
CA GLY A 77 16.30 -12.40 12.75
C GLY A 77 17.66 -11.77 13.02
N TYR A 78 18.63 -11.98 12.13
CA TYR A 78 20.02 -11.50 12.31
C TYR A 78 20.15 -9.98 12.45
N LEU A 79 19.27 -9.20 11.81
CA LEU A 79 19.33 -7.73 11.89
C LEU A 79 19.05 -7.18 13.29
N TYR A 80 18.23 -7.89 14.08
CA TYR A 80 17.95 -7.48 15.45
C TYR A 80 19.19 -7.68 16.33
N GLU A 81 19.81 -8.86 16.22
CA GLU A 81 21.03 -9.22 16.95
C GLU A 81 22.20 -8.32 16.57
N ILE A 82 22.41 -8.05 15.27
CA ILE A 82 23.42 -7.10 14.79
C ILE A 82 23.16 -5.69 15.33
N SER A 83 21.89 -5.24 15.36
CA SER A 83 21.56 -3.92 15.90
C SER A 83 21.82 -3.82 17.40
N MET A 84 21.54 -4.88 18.16
CA MET A 84 21.82 -4.96 19.59
C MET A 84 23.32 -4.97 19.86
N ALA A 85 24.09 -5.75 19.11
CA ALA A 85 25.54 -5.80 19.20
C ALA A 85 26.17 -4.43 18.91
N LEU A 86 25.76 -3.75 17.83
CA LEU A 86 26.25 -2.41 17.50
C LEU A 86 25.90 -1.37 18.59
N LYS A 87 24.72 -1.46 19.19
CA LYS A 87 24.29 -0.57 20.28
C LYS A 87 25.17 -0.76 21.53
N GLN A 88 25.47 -2.00 21.88
CA GLN A 88 26.36 -2.32 23.00
C GLN A 88 27.79 -1.81 22.74
N LEU A 89 28.31 -2.02 21.53
CA LEU A 89 29.65 -1.59 21.11
C LEU A 89 29.82 -0.06 21.11
N LYS A 90 28.74 0.67 20.82
CA LYS A 90 28.74 2.14 20.87
C LYS A 90 28.74 2.65 22.32
N ASN A 91 28.01 1.99 23.21
CA ASN A 91 27.96 2.35 24.62
C ASN A 91 29.27 2.01 25.35
N SER A 92 29.98 0.95 24.94
CA SER A 92 31.27 0.57 25.51
C SER A 92 32.45 1.44 25.05
N LYS A 93 32.27 2.29 24.02
CA LYS A 93 33.27 3.26 23.56
C LYS A 93 33.07 4.68 24.11
N ALA A 94 31.95 4.91 24.79
CA ALA A 94 31.58 6.21 25.36
C ALA A 94 31.86 6.32 26.87
N GLY A 95 32.45 5.29 27.46
CA GLY A 95 33.02 5.27 28.82
C GLY A 95 34.50 4.95 28.74
#